data_AF-A0AA38MNJ5-F1
#
_entry.id   AF-A0AA38MNJ5-F1
#
_cell.length_a   1.000
_cell.length_b   1.000
_cell.length_c   1.000
_cell.angle_alpha   90.00
_cell.angle_beta   90.00
_cell.angle_gamma   90.00
#
_symmetry.space_group_name_H-M   'P 1'
#
loop_
_entity.id
_entity.type
_entity.pdbx_description
1 polymer ?
#
loop_
_entity_poly.entity_id
_entity_poly.type
_entity_poly.pdbx_seq_one_letter_code
_entity_poly.pdbx_strand_id
1 'polypeptide(L)'
;MVYSVEQDTFIVMFYYRNGTFVDGEWVHSATACKQEYLAKYRDLIIQEASLEVHIRDEINRFVRTGSVDKGKFRGRPSVSEEVVDDF
;
A
#
# COMPACT_ATOMS: atom_id res chain seq x y z
N MET A 1 -7.16 9.30 -1.60
CA MET A 1 -7.85 8.21 -0.88
C MET A 1 -6.88 7.65 0.15
N VAL A 2 -7.33 7.30 1.35
CA VAL A 2 -6.49 6.58 2.32
C VAL A 2 -6.83 5.10 2.19
N TYR A 3 -5.86 4.30 1.75
CA TYR A 3 -6.00 2.85 1.67
C TYR A 3 -5.72 2.21 3.03
N SER A 4 -6.58 1.27 3.43
CA SER A 4 -6.41 0.53 4.67
C SER A 4 -5.27 -0.50 4.55
N VAL A 5 -4.74 -0.94 5.71
CA VAL A 5 -3.75 -2.02 5.73
C VAL A 5 -4.28 -3.29 5.08
N GLU A 6 -5.57 -3.59 5.22
CA GLU A 6 -6.21 -4.73 4.57
C GLU A 6 -6.22 -4.59 3.03
N GLN A 7 -6.48 -3.38 2.53
CA GLN A 7 -6.43 -3.09 1.09
C GLN A 7 -5.00 -3.21 0.55
N ASP A 8 -4.02 -2.68 1.27
CA ASP A 8 -2.60 -2.77 0.90
C ASP A 8 -2.11 -4.23 0.94
N THR A 9 -2.52 -4.99 1.96
CA THR A 9 -2.25 -6.43 2.06
C THR A 9 -2.85 -7.19 0.87
N PHE A 10 -4.08 -6.85 0.51
CA PHE A 10 -4.75 -7.46 -0.64
C PHE A 10 -3.98 -7.19 -1.94
N ILE A 11 -3.53 -5.95 -2.15
CA ILE A 11 -2.75 -5.57 -3.34
C ILE A 11 -1.48 -6.43 -3.45
N VAL A 12 -0.70 -6.53 -2.37
CA VAL A 12 0.53 -7.33 -2.38
C VAL A 12 0.22 -8.80 -2.66
N MET A 13 -0.72 -9.39 -1.91
CA MET A 13 -1.06 -10.80 -2.07
C MET A 13 -1.55 -11.13 -3.49
N PHE A 14 -2.45 -10.32 -4.05
CA PHE A 14 -3.03 -10.60 -5.35
C PHE A 14 -2.07 -10.30 -6.50
N TYR A 15 -1.21 -9.29 -6.38
CA TYR A 15 -0.19 -9.00 -7.38
C TYR A 15 0.75 -10.19 -7.59
N TYR A 16 1.23 -10.79 -6.48
CA TYR A 16 2.09 -11.96 -6.56
C TYR A 16 1.34 -13.25 -6.90
N ARG A 17 0.11 -13.43 -6.39
CA ARG A 17 -0.74 -14.59 -6.71
C ARG A 17 -1.07 -14.67 -8.20
N ASN A 18 -1.27 -13.53 -8.84
CA ASN A 18 -1.60 -13.45 -10.27
C ASN A 18 -0.36 -13.45 -11.16
N GLY A 19 0.83 -13.76 -10.61
CA GLY A 19 2.03 -13.96 -11.41
C GLY A 19 1.87 -15.16 -12.34
N THR A 20 2.35 -15.01 -13.57
CA THR A 20 2.44 -16.11 -14.54
C THR A 20 3.91 -16.44 -14.75
N PHE A 21 4.25 -17.73 -14.75
CA PHE A 21 5.60 -18.17 -15.07
C PHE A 21 5.77 -18.33 -16.58
N VAL A 22 6.58 -17.46 -17.19
CA VAL A 22 6.82 -17.40 -18.65
C VAL A 22 8.32 -17.38 -18.88
N ASP A 23 8.83 -18.28 -19.73
CA ASP A 23 10.25 -18.35 -20.12
C ASP A 23 11.26 -18.35 -18.96
N GLY A 24 10.90 -18.94 -17.82
CA GLY A 24 11.78 -19.02 -16.64
C GLY A 24 11.65 -17.86 -15.66
N GLU A 25 10.79 -16.88 -15.95
CA GLU A 25 10.58 -15.68 -15.13
C GLU A 25 9.14 -15.55 -14.66
N TRP A 26 8.95 -14.98 -13.46
CA TRP A 26 7.62 -14.60 -12.97
C TRP A 26 7.25 -13.24 -13.52
N VAL A 27 6.21 -13.20 -14.35
CA VAL A 27 5.64 -11.98 -14.91
C VAL A 27 4.39 -11.61 -14.13
N HIS A 28 4.38 -10.41 -13.54
CA HIS A 28 3.26 -9.90 -12.76
C HIS A 28 2.54 -8.75 -13.49
N SER A 29 1.21 -8.71 -13.37
CA SER A 29 0.38 -7.69 -14.02
C SER A 29 -0.34 -6.82 -13.00
N ALA A 30 0.05 -5.54 -12.94
CA ALA A 30 -0.66 -4.53 -12.14
C ALA A 30 -2.11 -4.35 -12.62
N THR A 31 -2.36 -4.51 -13.93
CA THR A 31 -3.70 -4.44 -14.52
C THR A 31 -4.60 -5.57 -14.01
N ALA A 32 -4.10 -6.80 -13.95
CA ALA A 32 -4.85 -7.93 -13.40
C ALA A 32 -5.16 -7.71 -11.92
N CYS A 33 -4.18 -7.23 -11.14
CA CYS A 33 -4.39 -6.87 -9.75
C CYS A 33 -5.45 -5.76 -9.59
N LYS A 34 -5.45 -4.76 -10.47
CA LYS A 34 -6.45 -3.67 -10.49
C LYS A 34 -7.86 -4.20 -10.72
N GLN A 35 -8.05 -5.08 -11.69
CA GLN A 35 -9.37 -5.67 -12.00
C GLN A 35 -9.92 -6.47 -10.82
N GLU A 36 -9.09 -7.29 -10.18
CA GLU A 36 -9.45 -8.05 -8.97
C GLU A 36 -9.78 -7.14 -7.79
N TYR A 37 -9.02 -6.04 -7.62
CA TYR A 37 -9.29 -5.04 -6.59
C TYR A 37 -10.65 -4.38 -6.78
N LEU A 38 -10.95 -3.94 -8.01
CA LEU A 38 -12.23 -3.31 -8.34
C LEU A 38 -13.39 -4.29 -8.20
N ALA A 39 -13.19 -5.58 -8.50
CA ALA A 39 -14.19 -6.61 -8.29
C ALA A 39 -14.46 -6.84 -6.79
N LYS A 40 -13.42 -6.92 -5.96
CA LYS A 40 -13.56 -7.13 -4.51
C LYS A 40 -14.16 -5.91 -3.80
N TYR A 41 -13.73 -4.71 -4.16
CA TYR A 41 -14.15 -3.45 -3.51
C TYR A 41 -15.09 -2.63 -4.39
N ARG A 42 -16.02 -3.29 -5.08
CA ARG A 42 -16.95 -2.68 -6.05
C ARG A 42 -17.80 -1.53 -5.49
N ASP A 43 -18.04 -1.54 -4.18
CA ASP A 43 -18.88 -0.55 -3.50
C ASP A 43 -18.09 0.72 -3.12
N LEU A 44 -16.77 0.72 -3.28
CA LEU A 44 -15.94 1.89 -3.03
C LEU A 44 -15.83 2.74 -4.29
N ILE A 45 -16.06 4.04 -4.13
CA ILE A 45 -15.79 5.02 -5.18
C ILE A 45 -14.27 5.21 -5.27
N ILE A 46 -13.64 4.54 -6.24
CA ILE A 46 -12.20 4.57 -6.46
C ILE A 46 -11.91 5.22 -7.81
N GLN A 47 -11.02 6.19 -7.82
CA GLN A 47 -10.50 6.74 -9.06
C GLN A 47 -9.43 5.79 -9.64
N GLU A 48 -9.72 5.15 -10.77
CA GLU A 48 -8.86 4.09 -11.33
C GLU A 48 -7.40 4.53 -11.55
N ALA A 49 -7.19 5.76 -12.02
CA ALA A 49 -5.85 6.31 -12.22
C ALA A 49 -5.06 6.40 -10.89
N SER A 50 -5.73 6.75 -9.79
CA SER A 50 -5.12 6.79 -8.46
C SER A 50 -4.83 5.39 -7.91
N LEU A 51 -5.66 4.40 -8.25
CA LEU A 51 -5.46 3.02 -7.83
C LEU A 51 -4.24 2.40 -8.50
N GLU A 52 -4.03 2.66 -9.79
CA GLU A 52 -2.88 2.09 -10.51
C GLU A 52 -1.54 2.62 -9.97
N VAL A 53 -1.47 3.92 -9.68
CA VAL A 53 -0.30 4.52 -9.00
C VAL A 53 -0.11 3.89 -7.62
N HIS A 54 -1.19 3.76 -6.84
CA HIS A 54 -1.13 3.17 -5.50
C HIS A 54 -0.66 1.71 -5.51
N ILE A 55 -1.16 0.89 -6.44
CA ILE A 55 -0.69 -0.50 -6.60
C ILE A 55 0.82 -0.53 -6.85
N ARG A 56 1.32 0.30 -7.76
CA ARG A 56 2.76 0.35 -8.06
C ARG A 56 3.58 0.79 -6.85
N ASP A 57 3.15 1.84 -6.16
CA ASP A 57 3.85 2.35 -4.99
C ASP A 57 3.87 1.33 -3.84
N GLU A 58 2.77 0.61 -3.65
CA GLU A 58 2.65 -0.41 -2.62
C GLU A 58 3.56 -1.61 -2.89
N ILE A 59 3.61 -2.11 -4.12
CA ILE A 59 4.53 -3.18 -4.51
C ILE A 59 5.98 -2.73 -4.36
N ASN A 60 6.33 -1.54 -4.83
CA ASN A 60 7.69 -1.00 -4.67
C ASN A 60 8.08 -0.87 -3.19
N ARG A 61 7.14 -0.44 -2.35
CA ARG A 61 7.34 -0.37 -0.90
C ARG A 61 7.57 -1.76 -0.32
N PHE A 62 6.70 -2.72 -0.62
CA PHE A 62 6.81 -4.09 -0.13
C PHE A 62 8.13 -4.75 -0.55
N VAL A 63 8.55 -4.58 -1.81
CA VAL A 63 9.86 -5.09 -2.29
C VAL A 63 11.02 -4.49 -1.49
N ARG A 64 10.93 -3.21 -1.13
CA ARG A 64 11.99 -2.52 -0.38
C ARG A 64 12.01 -2.86 1.11
N THR A 65 10.85 -3.04 1.73
CA THR A 65 10.72 -3.12 3.21
C THR A 65 10.30 -4.50 3.71
N GLY A 66 9.81 -5.38 2.84
CA GLY A 66 9.16 -6.63 3.21
C GLY A 66 7.86 -6.45 4.00
N SER A 67 7.28 -5.24 4.04
CA SER A 67 6.15 -4.92 4.91
C SER A 67 5.11 -4.01 4.22
N VAL A 68 3.84 -4.37 4.45
CA VAL A 68 2.66 -3.57 4.11
C VAL A 68 2.29 -2.57 5.20
N ASP A 69 2.91 -2.63 6.37
CA ASP A 69 2.71 -1.61 7.40
C ASP A 69 3.49 -0.35 7.03
N LYS A 70 2.81 0.80 7.00
CA LYS A 70 3.42 2.11 6.70
C LYS A 70 4.30 2.59 7.85
N GLY A 71 4.36 1.82 8.94
CA GLY A 71 5.08 2.15 10.15
C GLY A 71 4.37 3.25 10.92
N LYS A 72 4.75 3.43 12.19
CA LYS A 72 4.28 4.58 12.94
C LYS A 72 4.86 5.84 12.32
N PHE A 73 4.00 6.73 11.85
CA PHE A 73 4.38 8.10 11.53
C PHE A 73 4.96 8.69 12.82
N ARG A 74 6.28 8.89 12.88
CA ARG A 74 6.88 9.73 13.92
C ARG A 74 6.40 11.14 13.58
N GLY A 75 5.26 11.53 14.16
CA GLY A 75 4.72 12.86 14.01
C GLY A 75 5.81 13.91 14.28
N ARG A 76 5.58 15.13 13.78
CA ARG A 76 6.40 16.28 14.14
C ARG A 76 6.51 16.30 15.68
N PRO A 77 7.72 16.32 16.26
CA PRO A 77 7.86 16.41 17.70
C PRO A 77 7.08 17.64 18.16
N SER A 78 6.04 17.42 18.97
CA SER A 78 5.38 18.49 19.69
C SER A 78 6.42 19.06 20.65
N VAL A 79 6.74 20.36 20.50
CA VAL A 79 7.51 21.09 21.51
C VAL A 79 6.77 20.88 22.82
N SER A 80 7.36 20.12 23.74
CA SER A 80 6.87 20.07 25.11
C SER A 80 7.10 21.46 25.70
N GLU A 81 6.04 22.11 26.19
CA GLU A 81 6.17 23.20 27.13
C GLU A 81 6.95 22.65 28.33
N GLU A 82 8.25 22.97 28.41
CA GLU A 82 8.97 22.87 29.67
C GLU A 82 8.23 23.76 30.66
N VAL A 83 7.58 23.11 31.61
CA VAL A 83 7.00 23.73 32.79
C VAL A 83 8.14 24.48 33.49
N VAL A 84 7.96 25.80 33.63
CA VAL A 84 8.82 26.65 34.45
C VAL A 84 8.66 26.17 35.90
N ASP A 85 9.68 25.53 36.46
CA ASP A 85 9.79 25.37 37.91
C ASP A 85 10.52 26.60 38.47
N ASP A 86 9.74 27.43 39.17
CA ASP A 86 10.24 28.51 40.02
C ASP A 86 11.14 27.94 41.13
N PHE A 87 12.40 28.42 41.20
CA PHE A 87 13.26 28.34 42.39
C PHE A 87 13.92 29.68 42.65
#